data_AF-A0A839GG00-F1
#
_entry.id   AF-A0A839GG00-F1
#
_cell.length_a   1.000
_cell.length_b   1.000
_cell.length_c   1.000
_cell.angle_alpha   90.00
_cell.angle_beta   90.00
_cell.angle_gamma   90.00
#
_symmetry.space_group_name_H-M   'P 1'
#
loop_
_entity.id
_entity.type
_entity.pdbx_description
1 polymer ?
#
loop_
_entity_poly.entity_id
_entity_poly.type
_entity_poly.pdbx_seq_one_letter_code
_entity_poly.pdbx_strand_id
1 'polypeptide(L)'
;MKKSLLSLALILLLFSCQRAEQQLVLTQTVREQLLEFKEKEKFAPAEWEKRGAVPPRKEVRQKLEAVVNQSIERILQAEQPLRQSQINTIVSAELNQIGLFELAPEEKKFLADTFHALSGLLQMKVDAVVLDELY
;
A
#
# COMPACT_ATOMS: atom_id res chain seq x y z
N MET A 1 -26.01 24.02 -39.49
CA MET A 1 -24.75 24.11 -38.72
C MET A 1 -24.98 23.90 -37.21
N LYS A 2 -25.49 22.73 -36.76
CA LYS A 2 -25.75 22.45 -35.32
C LYS A 2 -25.03 21.20 -34.77
N LYS A 3 -24.41 20.39 -35.63
CA LYS A 3 -23.77 19.12 -35.26
C LYS A 3 -22.36 19.28 -34.64
N SER A 4 -21.73 20.45 -34.77
CA SER A 4 -20.33 20.66 -34.35
C SER A 4 -20.17 21.10 -32.89
N LEU A 5 -21.22 21.66 -32.26
CA LEU A 5 -21.16 22.07 -30.84
C LEU A 5 -21.42 20.91 -29.87
N LEU A 6 -22.22 19.92 -30.31
CA LEU A 6 -22.53 18.73 -29.51
C LEU A 6 -21.34 17.78 -29.38
N SER A 7 -20.47 17.69 -30.39
CA SER A 7 -19.26 16.85 -30.29
C SER A 7 -18.19 17.47 -29.39
N LEU A 8 -18.02 18.80 -29.40
CA LEU A 8 -17.07 19.48 -28.52
C LEU A 8 -17.47 19.38 -27.05
N ALA A 9 -18.77 19.50 -26.73
CA ALA A 9 -19.28 19.35 -25.37
C ALA A 9 -19.09 17.92 -24.85
N LEU A 10 -19.25 16.90 -25.71
CA LEU A 10 -19.05 15.50 -25.34
C LEU A 10 -17.57 15.17 -25.09
N ILE A 11 -16.65 15.76 -25.85
CA ILE A 11 -15.20 15.59 -25.65
C ILE A 11 -14.74 16.30 -24.37
N LEU A 12 -15.25 17.51 -24.08
CA LEU A 12 -14.93 18.22 -22.84
C LEU A 12 -15.48 17.51 -21.59
N LEU A 13 -16.63 16.84 -21.69
CA LEU A 13 -17.17 16.01 -20.61
C LEU A 13 -16.35 14.72 -20.40
N LEU A 14 -15.80 14.13 -21.46
CA LEU A 14 -14.93 12.94 -21.34
C LEU A 14 -13.57 13.26 -20.70
N PHE A 15 -13.03 14.47 -20.90
CA PHE A 15 -11.81 14.93 -20.20
C PHE A 15 -12.04 15.36 -18.74
N SER A 16 -13.28 15.70 -18.36
CA SER A 16 -13.58 16.14 -16.98
C SER A 16 -13.60 15.00 -15.95
N CYS A 17 -13.53 13.74 -16.37
CA CYS A 17 -13.55 12.56 -15.50
C CYS A 17 -12.21 11.84 -15.32
N GLN A 18 -11.09 12.38 -15.82
CA GLN A 18 -9.77 11.90 -15.37
C GLN A 18 -9.46 12.56 -14.02
N ARG A 19 -9.90 11.90 -12.95
CA ARG A 19 -9.45 12.22 -11.59
C ARG A 19 -7.92 12.19 -11.60
N ALA A 20 -7.28 13.34 -11.39
CA ALA A 20 -5.83 13.41 -11.31
C ALA A 20 -5.36 12.41 -10.25
N GLU A 21 -4.64 11.37 -10.68
CA GLU A 21 -4.04 10.41 -9.75
C GLU A 21 -3.03 11.13 -8.87
N GLN A 22 -3.07 10.84 -7.56
CA GLN A 22 -2.06 11.32 -6.63
C GLN A 22 -0.69 10.73 -7.00
N GLN A 23 0.36 11.52 -6.79
CA GLN A 23 1.74 11.14 -7.03
C GLN A 23 2.56 11.33 -5.76
N LEU A 24 3.36 10.32 -5.41
CA LEU A 24 4.33 10.36 -4.35
C LEU A 24 5.61 10.98 -4.88
N VAL A 25 6.00 12.13 -4.34
CA VAL A 25 7.36 12.64 -4.46
C VAL A 25 8.12 12.21 -3.20
N LEU A 26 9.17 11.41 -3.38
CA LEU A 26 10.01 10.93 -2.27
C LEU A 26 10.94 12.04 -1.77
N THR A 27 10.38 12.94 -0.96
CA THR A 27 11.15 13.93 -0.22
C THR A 27 12.09 13.25 0.78
N GLN A 28 13.12 13.97 1.22
CA GLN A 28 14.07 13.45 2.21
C GLN A 28 13.35 12.99 3.50
N THR A 29 12.39 13.78 3.98
CA THR A 29 11.58 13.44 5.16
C THR A 29 10.79 12.15 4.97
N VAL A 30 10.13 11.97 3.80
CA VAL A 30 9.38 10.73 3.53
C VAL A 30 10.33 9.53 3.47
N ARG A 31 11.52 9.69 2.87
CA ARG A 31 12.53 8.62 2.83
C ARG A 31 12.98 8.22 4.24
N GLU A 32 13.28 9.19 5.10
CA GLU A 32 13.66 8.94 6.50
C GLU A 32 12.55 8.21 7.27
N GLN A 33 11.31 8.68 7.15
CA GLN A 33 10.15 8.04 7.78
C GLN A 33 9.94 6.59 7.29
N LEU A 34 10.16 6.34 6.00
CA LEU A 34 10.07 4.99 5.43
C LEU A 34 11.19 4.08 5.93
N LEU A 35 12.41 4.60 6.07
CA LEU A 35 13.55 3.85 6.62
C LEU A 35 13.31 3.51 8.09
N GLU A 36 12.90 4.47 8.91
CA GLU A 36 12.53 4.24 10.31
C GLU A 36 11.39 3.21 10.43
N PHE A 37 10.37 3.35 9.60
CA PHE A 37 9.25 2.41 9.59
C PHE A 37 9.71 1.02 9.18
N LYS A 38 10.58 0.88 8.18
CA LYS A 38 11.18 -0.39 7.75
C LYS A 38 11.99 -1.06 8.86
N GLU A 39 12.79 -0.31 9.60
CA GLU A 39 13.64 -0.82 10.68
C GLU A 39 12.86 -1.26 11.92
N LYS A 40 11.65 -0.72 12.13
CA LYS A 40 10.77 -1.16 13.21
C LYS A 40 10.39 -2.63 13.05
N GLU A 41 10.49 -3.42 14.13
CA GLU A 41 9.95 -4.78 14.20
C GLU A 41 8.42 -4.74 14.34
N LYS A 42 7.70 -4.58 13.22
CA LYS A 42 6.24 -4.37 13.18
C LYS A 42 5.46 -5.57 13.69
N PHE A 43 6.00 -6.77 13.52
CA PHE A 43 5.36 -8.02 13.91
C PHE A 43 6.07 -8.72 15.07
N ALA A 44 6.82 -8.00 15.91
CA ALA A 44 7.41 -8.56 17.14
C ALA A 44 6.31 -9.08 18.10
N PRO A 45 6.57 -10.13 18.91
CA PRO A 45 5.60 -10.69 19.86
C PRO A 45 4.88 -9.64 20.71
N ALA A 46 5.61 -8.65 21.21
CA ALA A 46 5.07 -7.57 22.02
C ALA A 46 3.99 -6.74 21.30
N GLU A 47 4.06 -6.59 19.97
CA GLU A 47 3.04 -5.85 19.21
C GLU A 47 1.74 -6.65 19.05
N TRP A 48 1.81 -7.98 19.06
CA TRP A 48 0.62 -8.85 19.10
C TRP A 48 -0.03 -8.83 20.47
N GLU A 49 0.78 -8.90 21.52
CA GLU A 49 0.31 -8.84 22.91
C GLU A 49 -0.40 -7.52 23.22
N LYS A 50 0.13 -6.38 22.72
CA LYS A 50 -0.54 -5.06 22.80
C LYS A 50 -1.93 -5.04 22.14
N ARG A 51 -2.15 -5.89 21.14
CA ARG A 51 -3.44 -6.06 20.44
C ARG A 51 -4.34 -7.10 21.11
N GLY A 52 -3.90 -7.73 22.20
CA GLY A 52 -4.63 -8.82 22.86
C GLY A 52 -4.63 -10.13 22.06
N ALA A 53 -3.67 -10.30 21.14
CA ALA A 53 -3.57 -11.47 20.27
C ALA A 53 -2.34 -12.31 20.61
N VAL A 54 -2.44 -13.62 20.37
CA VAL A 54 -1.30 -14.54 20.48
C VAL A 54 -0.42 -14.36 19.24
N PRO A 55 0.89 -14.08 19.39
CA PRO A 55 1.77 -13.97 18.23
C PRO A 55 1.86 -15.31 17.49
N PRO A 56 1.79 -15.31 16.14
CA PRO A 56 1.93 -16.53 15.37
C PRO A 56 3.37 -17.01 15.41
N ARG A 57 3.67 -18.15 14.79
CA ARG A 57 5.03 -18.69 14.77
C ARG A 57 6.03 -17.71 14.14
N LYS A 58 7.30 -17.82 14.53
CA LYS A 58 8.36 -16.89 14.12
C LYS A 58 8.43 -16.76 12.59
N GLU A 59 8.27 -17.86 11.88
CA GLU A 59 8.32 -17.92 10.41
C GLU A 59 7.22 -17.08 9.77
N VAL A 60 6.00 -17.11 10.32
CA VAL A 60 4.89 -16.29 9.83
C VAL A 60 5.18 -14.82 10.07
N ARG A 61 5.64 -14.45 11.28
CA ARG A 61 5.99 -13.06 11.59
C ARG A 61 7.09 -12.53 10.67
N GLN A 62 8.08 -13.36 10.35
CA GLN A 62 9.14 -13.02 9.40
C GLN A 62 8.61 -12.83 7.98
N LYS A 63 7.67 -13.67 7.52
CA LYS A 63 6.99 -13.48 6.22
C LYS A 63 6.24 -12.15 6.16
N LEU A 64 5.47 -11.82 7.21
CA LEU A 64 4.72 -10.56 7.29
C LEU A 64 5.66 -9.34 7.27
N GLU A 65 6.73 -9.38 8.06
CA GLU A 65 7.75 -8.33 8.11
C GLU A 65 8.43 -8.16 6.74
N ALA A 66 8.77 -9.27 6.07
CA ALA A 66 9.41 -9.26 4.77
C ALA A 66 8.55 -8.56 3.71
N VAL A 67 7.25 -8.86 3.64
CA VAL A 67 6.35 -8.25 2.65
C VAL A 67 6.25 -6.74 2.80
N VAL A 68 6.11 -6.25 4.03
CA VAL A 68 6.04 -4.81 4.27
C VAL A 68 7.38 -4.15 3.93
N ASN A 69 8.48 -4.76 4.36
CA ASN A 69 9.81 -4.19 4.14
C ASN A 69 10.25 -4.22 2.67
N GLN A 70 9.85 -5.25 1.91
CA GLN A 70 10.06 -5.34 0.46
C GLN A 70 9.24 -4.30 -0.29
N SER A 71 7.99 -4.07 0.13
CA SER A 71 7.15 -3.00 -0.42
C SER A 71 7.82 -1.64 -0.25
N ILE A 72 8.32 -1.35 0.95
CA ILE A 72 9.03 -0.10 1.27
C ILE A 72 10.31 0.03 0.45
N GLU A 73 11.09 -1.05 0.33
CA GLU A 73 12.32 -1.06 -0.45
C GLU A 73 12.06 -0.71 -1.92
N ARG A 74 11.06 -1.34 -2.54
CA ARG A 74 10.67 -1.03 -3.93
C ARG A 74 10.20 0.40 -4.10
N ILE A 75 9.48 0.94 -3.11
CA ILE A 75 9.09 2.35 -3.11
C ILE A 75 10.32 3.26 -3.03
N LEU A 76 11.24 2.99 -2.10
CA LEU A 76 12.46 3.79 -1.92
C LEU A 76 13.39 3.80 -3.14
N GLN A 77 13.39 2.72 -3.92
CA GLN A 77 14.17 2.58 -5.15
C GLN A 77 13.58 3.33 -6.36
N ALA A 78 12.41 3.95 -6.23
CA ALA A 78 11.82 4.71 -7.32
C ALA A 78 12.66 5.95 -7.68
N GLU A 79 13.06 6.04 -8.95
CA GLU A 79 13.80 7.18 -9.52
C GLU A 79 12.89 8.34 -9.96
N GLN A 80 11.59 8.07 -10.07
CA GLN A 80 10.56 9.02 -10.49
C GLN A 80 9.40 9.02 -9.50
N PRO A 81 8.60 10.11 -9.43
CA PRO A 81 7.40 10.13 -8.60
C PRO A 81 6.48 8.94 -8.91
N LEU A 82 6.03 8.26 -7.87
CA LEU A 82 5.16 7.08 -8.03
C LEU A 82 3.70 7.50 -8.05
N ARG A 83 2.94 7.05 -9.04
CA ARG A 83 1.49 7.16 -9.04
C ARG A 83 0.87 6.20 -8.04
N GLN A 84 -0.35 6.52 -7.60
CA GLN A 84 -1.12 5.68 -6.70
C GLN A 84 -1.27 4.24 -7.20
N SER A 85 -1.57 4.09 -8.48
CA SER A 85 -1.64 2.80 -9.16
C SER A 85 -0.33 2.02 -9.07
N GLN A 86 0.83 2.68 -9.13
CA GLN A 86 2.14 2.02 -9.01
C GLN A 86 2.40 1.54 -7.59
N ILE A 87 2.01 2.31 -6.56
CA ILE A 87 2.08 1.87 -5.16
C ILE A 87 1.21 0.64 -4.95
N ASN A 88 -0.03 0.66 -5.46
CA ASN A 88 -0.96 -0.47 -5.35
C ASN A 88 -0.41 -1.72 -6.06
N THR A 89 0.20 -1.57 -7.23
CA THR A 89 0.88 -2.67 -7.93
C THR A 89 2.06 -3.23 -7.13
N ILE A 90 2.87 -2.37 -6.50
CA ILE A 90 3.99 -2.83 -5.66
C ILE A 90 3.44 -3.65 -4.49
N VAL A 91 2.45 -3.12 -3.76
CA VAL A 91 1.88 -3.80 -2.59
C VAL A 91 1.22 -5.13 -2.98
N SER A 92 0.39 -5.15 -4.03
CA SER A 92 -0.25 -6.37 -4.52
C SER A 92 0.79 -7.42 -4.95
N ALA A 93 1.89 -7.01 -5.59
CA ALA A 93 2.97 -7.92 -5.98
C ALA A 93 3.68 -8.55 -4.77
N GLU A 94 3.83 -7.83 -3.66
CA GLU A 94 4.39 -8.42 -2.43
C GLU A 94 3.38 -9.33 -1.71
N LEU A 95 2.11 -8.91 -1.61
CA LEU A 95 1.05 -9.70 -0.98
C LEU A 95 0.88 -11.07 -1.66
N ASN A 96 0.95 -11.10 -2.99
CA ASN A 96 0.87 -12.35 -3.77
C ASN A 96 2.01 -13.33 -3.48
N GLN A 97 3.14 -12.90 -2.89
CA GLN A 97 4.29 -13.78 -2.62
C GLN A 97 4.17 -14.58 -1.32
N ILE A 98 3.34 -14.17 -0.36
CA ILE A 98 3.28 -14.83 0.97
C ILE A 98 2.20 -15.91 1.11
N GLY A 99 1.41 -16.15 0.07
CA GLY A 99 0.33 -17.14 0.10
C GLY A 99 -0.74 -16.74 1.10
N LEU A 100 -1.50 -15.67 0.81
CA LEU A 100 -2.49 -15.10 1.73
C LEU A 100 -3.52 -16.10 2.27
N PHE A 101 -3.82 -17.16 1.52
CA PHE A 101 -4.72 -18.23 1.96
C PHE A 101 -4.19 -19.04 3.16
N GLU A 102 -2.88 -19.01 3.41
CA GLU A 102 -2.24 -19.66 4.56
C GLU A 102 -2.33 -18.82 5.84
N LEU A 103 -2.67 -17.53 5.72
CA LEU A 103 -2.72 -16.61 6.85
C LEU A 103 -4.05 -16.70 7.60
N ALA A 104 -3.96 -16.73 8.92
CA ALA A 104 -5.10 -16.59 9.80
C ALA A 104 -5.75 -15.20 9.68
N PRO A 105 -7.05 -15.04 9.95
CA PRO A 105 -7.73 -13.76 9.88
C PRO A 105 -7.04 -12.64 10.68
N GLU A 106 -6.52 -12.96 11.87
CA GLU A 106 -5.81 -12.02 12.73
C GLU A 106 -4.50 -11.54 12.10
N GLU A 107 -3.81 -12.41 11.38
CA GLU A 107 -2.56 -12.10 10.68
C GLU A 107 -2.80 -11.20 9.49
N LYS A 108 -3.82 -11.52 8.70
CA LYS A 108 -4.25 -10.67 7.60
C LYS A 108 -4.67 -9.28 8.07
N LYS A 109 -5.44 -9.21 9.17
CA LYS A 109 -5.86 -7.95 9.79
C LYS A 109 -4.68 -7.11 10.25
N PHE A 110 -3.70 -7.71 10.95
CA PHE A 110 -2.50 -6.98 11.37
C PHE A 110 -1.71 -6.50 10.14
N LEU A 111 -1.56 -7.33 9.11
CA LEU A 111 -0.91 -6.92 7.88
C LEU A 111 -1.61 -5.72 7.21
N ALA A 112 -2.96 -5.75 7.12
CA ALA A 112 -3.76 -4.66 6.59
C ALA A 112 -3.59 -3.35 7.38
N ASP A 113 -3.66 -3.43 8.72
CA ASP A 113 -3.41 -2.27 9.60
C ASP A 113 -2.01 -1.69 9.38
N THR A 114 -1.03 -2.55 9.12
CA THR A 114 0.35 -2.13 8.88
C THR A 114 0.50 -1.42 7.53
N PHE A 115 -0.17 -1.89 6.48
CA PHE A 115 -0.23 -1.18 5.19
C PHE A 115 -1.05 0.12 5.26
N HIS A 116 -2.06 0.18 6.13
CA HIS A 116 -2.75 1.44 6.43
C HIS A 116 -1.82 2.45 7.12
N ALA A 117 -1.00 2.02 8.08
CA ALA A 117 0.01 2.88 8.68
C ALA A 117 1.02 3.38 7.65
N LEU A 118 1.50 2.50 6.76
CA LEU A 118 2.37 2.87 5.64
C LEU A 118 1.71 3.91 4.72
N SER A 119 0.43 3.73 4.38
CA SER A 119 -0.35 4.68 3.57
C SER A 119 -0.35 6.09 4.18
N GLY A 120 -0.41 6.18 5.52
CA GLY A 120 -0.32 7.44 6.26
C GLY A 120 1.03 8.14 6.06
N LEU A 121 2.13 7.39 6.06
CA LEU A 121 3.48 7.94 5.80
C LEU A 121 3.63 8.43 4.37
N LEU A 122 3.08 7.69 3.40
CA LEU A 122 3.13 8.04 1.99
C LEU A 122 2.17 9.19 1.62
N GLN A 123 1.23 9.54 2.53
CA GLN A 123 0.08 10.42 2.25
C GLN A 123 -0.71 9.96 1.02
N MET A 124 -0.71 8.64 0.77
CA MET A 124 -1.29 7.98 -0.39
C MET A 124 -1.98 6.72 0.07
N LYS A 125 -3.18 6.47 -0.44
CA LYS A 125 -4.02 5.36 0.03
C LYS A 125 -3.63 4.08 -0.68
N VAL A 126 -3.17 3.06 0.04
CA VAL A 126 -3.25 1.71 -0.52
C VAL A 126 -4.72 1.37 -0.70
N ASP A 127 -5.11 1.03 -1.93
CA ASP A 127 -6.52 0.81 -2.26
C ASP A 127 -7.09 -0.31 -1.40
N ALA A 128 -8.32 -0.09 -0.90
CA ALA A 128 -9.04 -1.09 -0.12
C ALA A 128 -9.16 -2.42 -0.90
N VAL A 129 -9.34 -2.37 -2.22
CA VAL A 129 -9.40 -3.55 -3.08
C VAL A 129 -8.11 -4.40 -3.04
N VAL A 130 -6.95 -3.76 -2.90
CA VAL A 130 -5.66 -4.48 -2.74
C VAL A 130 -5.59 -5.15 -1.37
N LEU A 131 -6.19 -4.52 -0.36
CA LEU A 131 -6.25 -5.05 1.00
C LEU A 131 -7.47 -5.97 1.21
N ASP A 132 -8.44 -6.03 0.31
CA ASP A 132 -9.58 -6.94 0.37
C ASP A 132 -9.12 -8.39 0.25
N GLU A 133 -7.95 -8.65 -0.36
CA GLU A 133 -7.30 -9.97 -0.34
C GLU A 133 -6.94 -10.44 1.09
N LEU A 134 -6.95 -9.52 2.06
CA LEU A 134 -6.69 -9.74 3.49
C LEU A 134 -7.98 -9.93 4.32
N TYR A 135 -9.17 -9.80 3.73
CA TYR A 135 -10.45 -10.06 4.41
C TYR A 135 -11.15 -11.30 3.84
#